data_AF-A0A396JCW6-F1
#
_entry.id   AF-A0A396JCW6-F1
#
_cell.length_a   1.000
_cell.length_b   1.000
_cell.length_c   1.000
_cell.angle_alpha   90.00
_cell.angle_beta   90.00
_cell.angle_gamma   90.00
#
_symmetry.space_group_name_H-M   'P 1'
#
loop_
_entity.id
_entity.type
_entity.pdbx_description
1 polymer ?
#
loop_
_entity_poly.entity_id
_entity_poly.type
_entity_poly.pdbx_seq_one_letter_code
_entity_poly.pdbx_strand_id
1 'polypeptide(L)' 'MTREIVAKWPSNHVGAPHWLEHSPVESPFISCGADRSIRFWKEV' A
#
# COMPACT_ATOMS: atom_id res chain seq x y z
N MET A 1 -10.58 -0.21 -18.58
CA MET A 1 -9.31 -0.44 -17.87
C MET A 1 -8.38 0.71 -18.23
N THR A 2 -8.12 1.62 -17.30
CA THR A 2 -7.12 2.69 -17.48
C THR A 2 -5.74 2.09 -17.20
N ARG A 3 -4.74 2.43 -18.02
CA ARG A 3 -3.33 2.02 -17.83
C ARG A 3 -2.44 3.16 -17.34
N GLU A 4 -3.06 4.30 -17.06
CA GLU A 4 -2.37 5.47 -16.56
C GLU A 4 -1.93 5.24 -15.12
N ILE A 5 -0.63 5.42 -14.86
CA ILE A 5 -0.09 5.39 -13.51
C ILE A 5 -0.34 6.76 -12.90
N VAL A 6 -1.31 6.85 -12.00
CA VAL A 6 -1.71 8.12 -11.36
C VAL A 6 -0.83 8.50 -10.16
N ALA A 7 -0.15 7.52 -9.54
CA ALA A 7 0.72 7.75 -8.39
C ALA A 7 1.79 6.67 -8.25
N LYS A 8 2.91 7.03 -7.62
CA LYS A 8 3.95 6.11 -7.16
C LYS A 8 4.44 6.55 -5.79
N TRP A 9 4.14 5.76 -4.76
CA TRP A 9 4.57 6.05 -3.40
C TRP A 9 5.79 5.20 -3.01
N PRO A 10 6.72 5.73 -2.20
CA PRO A 10 7.72 4.89 -1.57
C PRO A 10 7.02 3.90 -0.64
N SER A 11 7.34 2.60 -0.73
CA SER A 11 6.70 1.57 0.12
C SER A 11 6.94 1.81 1.61
N ASN A 12 8.04 2.52 1.92
CA ASN A 12 8.59 2.74 3.25
C ASN A 12 8.96 1.44 4.00
N HIS A 13 8.77 0.25 3.43
CA HIS A 13 9.22 -1.00 4.02
C HIS A 13 10.75 -1.16 3.88
N VAL A 14 11.39 -1.83 4.83
CA VAL A 14 12.74 -2.36 4.63
C VAL A 14 12.64 -3.64 3.80
N GLY A 15 13.00 -3.53 2.51
CA GLY A 15 12.87 -4.62 1.55
C GLY A 15 11.53 -4.61 0.79
N ALA A 16 11.21 -5.71 0.13
CA ALA A 16 10.03 -5.80 -0.72
C ALA A 16 8.73 -5.85 0.11
N PRO A 17 7.67 -5.12 -0.29
CA PRO A 17 6.32 -5.41 0.19
C PRO A 17 5.91 -6.80 -0.33
N HIS A 18 5.34 -7.62 0.55
CA HIS A 18 4.87 -8.97 0.21
C HIS A 18 3.39 -8.98 -0.13
N TRP A 19 2.61 -8.04 0.43
CA TRP A 19 1.17 -8.01 0.27
C TRP A 19 0.60 -6.58 0.35
N LEU A 20 -0.51 -6.37 -0.35
CA LEU A 20 -1.26 -5.11 -0.41
C LEU A 20 -2.76 -5.43 -0.45
N GLU A 21 -3.54 -4.84 0.45
CA GLU A 21 -5.01 -5.01 0.49
C GLU A 21 -5.73 -3.70 0.67
N HIS A 22 -6.87 -3.56 -0.01
CA HIS A 22 -7.74 -2.39 0.10
C HIS A 22 -8.89 -2.67 1.07
N SER A 23 -9.38 -1.62 1.75
CA SER A 23 -10.66 -1.70 2.44
C SER A 23 -11.80 -1.80 1.42
N PRO A 24 -12.79 -2.70 1.61
CA PRO A 24 -13.92 -2.81 0.69
C PRO A 24 -14.99 -1.71 0.92
N VAL A 25 -14.88 -0.94 2.01
CA VAL A 25 -15.91 0.04 2.44
C VAL A 25 -15.41 1.47 2.50
N GLU A 26 -14.11 1.66 2.70
CA GLU A 26 -13.48 2.98 2.82
C GLU A 26 -12.29 3.08 1.86
N SER A 27 -11.74 4.29 1.70
CA SER A 27 -10.59 4.52 0.81
C SER A 27 -9.19 4.13 1.32
N PRO A 28 -8.93 3.62 2.56
CA PRO A 28 -7.57 3.25 2.94
C PRO A 28 -7.17 1.87 2.42
N PHE A 29 -5.86 1.61 2.45
CA PHE A 29 -5.28 0.31 2.17
C PHE A 29 -4.17 -0.02 3.18
N ILE A 30 -3.82 -1.30 3.27
CA ILE A 30 -2.73 -1.79 4.11
C ILE A 30 -1.65 -2.47 3.27
N SER A 31 -0.40 -2.38 3.73
CA SER A 31 0.70 -3.17 3.17
C SER A 31 1.51 -3.84 4.27
N CYS A 32 2.12 -4.99 3.97
CA CYS A 32 3.09 -5.65 4.84
C CYS A 32 4.30 -6.16 4.03
N GLY A 33 5.44 -6.37 4.70
CA GLY A 33 6.68 -6.73 4.03
C GLY A 33 7.67 -7.51 4.89
N ALA A 34 8.85 -7.76 4.32
CA ALA A 34 9.93 -8.53 4.95
C ALA A 34 10.44 -7.93 6.27
N ASP A 35 10.18 -6.64 6.51
CA ASP A 35 10.56 -5.92 7.73
C ASP A 35 9.67 -6.23 8.94
N ARG A 36 8.70 -7.14 8.80
CA ARG A 36 7.75 -7.54 9.86
C ARG A 36 6.90 -6.38 10.37
N SER A 37 6.66 -5.37 9.53
CA SER A 37 5.78 -4.25 9.83
C SER A 37 4.52 -4.27 8.96
N ILE A 38 3.48 -3.60 9.46
CA ILE A 38 2.25 -3.30 8.73
C ILE A 38 2.15 -1.79 8.60
N ARG A 39 1.75 -1.31 7.43
CA ARG A 39 1.51 0.12 7.16
C ARG A 39 0.05 0.34 6.82
N PHE A 40 -0.54 1.36 7.42
CA PHE A 40 -1.87 1.85 7.10
C PHE A 40 -1.74 3.13 6.27
N TRP A 41 -2.39 3.14 5.12
CA TRP A 41 -2.35 4.24 4.17
C TRP A 41 -3.73 4.86 4.06
N LYS A 42 -3.81 6.16 4.32
CA LYS A 42 -5.03 6.96 4.21
C LYS A 42 -4.65 8.33 3.69
N GLU A 43 -5.44 8.86 2.77
CA GLU A 43 -5.34 10.25 2.37
C GLU A 43 -5.68 11.15 3.57
N VAL A 44 -4.87 12.18 3.79
CA VAL A 44 -5.09 13.18 4.86
C VAL A 44 -5.88 14.34 4.29
#